data_AF-A0A8J2SFY0-F1
#
_entry.id   AF-A0A8J2SFY0-F1
#
_cell.length_a   1.000
_cell.length_b   1.000
_cell.length_c   1.000
_cell.angle_alpha   90.00
_cell.angle_beta   90.00
_cell.angle_gamma   90.00
#
_symmetry.space_group_name_H-M   'P 1'
#
loop_
_entity.id
_entity.type
_entity.pdbx_description
1 polymer ?
#
loop_
_entity_poly.entity_id
_entity_poly.type
_entity_poly.pdbx_seq_one_letter_code
_entity_poly.pdbx_strand_id
1 'polypeptide(L)'
;MADLDTLLATAPAGSKDASQKQTHADQVFAALDKIADSKIDVTIDAMTPDHGDVLLKYVYKGLETPSDRTAKLFMWQAKLAEKFGVGSIVRVLSDRKTV
;
A
#
# COMPACT_ATOMS: atom_id res chain seq x y z
N MET A 1 -0.84 15.35 3.86
CA MET A 1 -0.01 14.20 3.41
C MET A 1 0.56 13.39 4.58
N ALA A 2 0.64 13.93 5.81
CA ALA A 2 1.14 13.21 6.99
C ALA A 2 0.30 11.98 7.45
N ASP A 3 -0.94 11.84 6.99
CA ASP A 3 -1.85 10.77 7.45
C ASP A 3 -1.45 9.38 6.92
N LEU A 4 -1.20 9.25 5.60
CA LEU A 4 -0.86 7.97 4.98
C LEU A 4 0.53 7.48 5.39
N ASP A 5 1.55 8.34 5.37
CA ASP A 5 2.91 7.96 5.75
C ASP A 5 2.99 7.47 7.21
N THR A 6 2.31 8.16 8.13
CA THR A 6 2.26 7.75 9.53
C THR A 6 1.52 6.43 9.70
N LEU A 7 0.46 6.21 8.93
CA LEU A 7 -0.30 4.97 8.94
C LEU A 7 0.54 3.79 8.43
N LEU A 8 1.32 3.97 7.36
CA LEU A 8 2.19 2.94 6.81
C LEU A 8 3.34 2.58 7.79
N ALA A 9 3.86 3.55 8.54
CA ALA A 9 4.88 3.31 9.56
C ALA A 9 4.41 2.42 10.72
N THR A 10 3.09 2.31 10.93
CA THR A 10 2.48 1.51 12.02
C THR A 10 1.92 0.17 11.55
N ALA A 11 2.29 -0.28 10.34
CA ALA A 11 1.79 -1.52 9.76
C ALA A 11 2.05 -2.75 10.68
N PRO A 12 1.00 -3.53 11.05
CA PRO A 12 1.11 -4.64 12.01
C PRO A 12 1.66 -5.93 11.38
N ALA A 13 2.73 -5.85 10.58
CA ALA A 13 3.34 -6.97 9.84
C ALA A 13 3.72 -8.16 10.75
N GLY A 14 4.14 -7.88 11.99
CA GLY A 14 4.51 -8.89 12.99
C GLY A 14 3.35 -9.45 13.82
N SER A 15 2.14 -8.90 13.70
CA SER A 15 0.99 -9.37 14.50
C SER A 15 0.50 -10.74 14.03
N LYS A 16 0.05 -11.56 14.98
CA LYS A 16 -0.67 -12.82 14.69
C LYS A 16 -2.19 -12.61 14.66
N ASP A 17 -2.65 -11.42 15.06
CA ASP A 17 -4.07 -11.09 15.09
C ASP A 17 -4.54 -10.68 13.69
N ALA A 18 -5.36 -11.54 13.09
CA ALA A 18 -5.93 -11.30 11.77
C ALA A 18 -6.91 -10.11 11.77
N SER A 19 -7.65 -9.90 12.86
CA SER A 19 -8.61 -8.79 12.96
C SER A 19 -7.87 -7.45 12.97
N GLN A 20 -6.77 -7.35 13.72
CA GLN A 20 -5.95 -6.15 13.76
C GLN A 20 -5.38 -5.81 12.37
N LYS A 21 -4.87 -6.82 11.65
CA LYS A 21 -4.37 -6.66 10.28
C LYS A 21 -5.44 -6.19 9.31
N GLN A 22 -6.66 -6.73 9.44
CA GLN A 22 -7.77 -6.31 8.61
C GLN A 22 -8.18 -4.87 8.90
N THR A 23 -8.36 -4.49 10.17
CA THR A 23 -8.72 -3.12 10.56
C THR A 23 -7.69 -2.11 10.07
N HIS A 24 -6.39 -2.42 10.16
CA HIS A 24 -5.35 -1.54 9.65
C HIS A 24 -5.38 -1.44 8.12
N ALA A 25 -5.59 -2.55 7.41
CA ALA A 25 -5.77 -2.53 5.96
C ALA A 25 -6.96 -1.66 5.54
N ASP A 26 -8.09 -1.74 6.24
CA ASP A 26 -9.28 -0.92 5.96
C ASP A 26 -8.97 0.58 6.14
N GLN A 27 -8.17 0.95 7.14
CA GLN A 27 -7.71 2.32 7.33
C GLN A 27 -6.83 2.79 6.17
N VAL A 28 -5.91 1.94 5.70
CA VAL A 28 -5.04 2.26 4.54
C VAL A 28 -5.88 2.45 3.29
N PHE A 29 -6.84 1.56 3.05
CA PHE A 29 -7.74 1.66 1.89
C PHE A 29 -8.61 2.90 1.94
N ALA A 30 -9.17 3.24 3.09
CA ALA A 30 -9.91 4.49 3.29
C ALA A 30 -9.04 5.73 3.05
N ALA A 31 -7.75 5.69 3.41
CA ALA A 31 -6.81 6.78 3.12
C ALA A 31 -6.51 6.89 1.62
N LEU A 32 -6.29 5.77 0.93
CA LEU A 32 -6.08 5.74 -0.52
C LEU A 32 -7.31 6.24 -1.30
N ASP A 33 -8.52 5.91 -0.82
CA ASP A 33 -9.76 6.32 -1.48
C ASP A 33 -9.95 7.85 -1.45
N LYS A 34 -9.48 8.52 -0.39
CA LYS A 34 -9.48 9.99 -0.25
C LYS A 34 -8.48 10.71 -1.18
N ILE A 35 -7.48 10.01 -1.71
CA ILE A 35 -6.48 10.61 -2.59
C ILE A 35 -7.02 10.63 -4.02
N ALA A 36 -7.18 11.80 -4.61
CA ALA A 36 -7.58 11.92 -6.02
C ALA A 36 -6.50 11.33 -6.94
N ASP A 37 -6.91 10.74 -8.07
CA ASP A 37 -5.99 10.06 -8.99
C ASP A 37 -4.88 11.00 -9.51
N SER A 38 -5.20 12.28 -9.71
CA SER A 38 -4.24 13.32 -10.11
C SER A 38 -3.17 13.64 -9.06
N LYS A 39 -3.32 13.17 -7.82
CA LYS A 39 -2.37 13.36 -6.72
C LYS A 39 -1.55 12.11 -6.40
N ILE A 40 -1.76 11.00 -7.11
CA ILE A 40 -1.05 9.74 -6.88
C ILE A 40 0.46 9.95 -7.06
N ASP A 41 0.88 10.49 -8.21
CA ASP A 41 2.31 10.70 -8.52
C ASP A 41 3.00 11.57 -7.46
N VAL A 42 2.42 12.72 -7.11
CA VAL A 42 2.97 13.62 -6.08
C VAL A 42 3.05 12.95 -4.71
N THR A 43 2.07 12.12 -4.38
CA THR A 43 2.08 11.38 -3.10
C THR A 43 3.20 10.35 -3.10
N ILE A 44 3.31 9.55 -4.16
CA ILE A 44 4.36 8.55 -4.32
C ILE A 44 5.74 9.20 -4.31
N ASP A 45 5.92 10.35 -4.97
CA ASP A 45 7.18 11.11 -5.03
C ASP A 45 7.68 11.57 -3.66
N ALA A 46 6.77 11.91 -2.75
CA ALA A 46 7.10 12.27 -1.37
C ALA A 46 7.43 11.07 -0.47
N MET A 47 7.08 9.84 -0.87
CA MET A 47 7.28 8.65 -0.04
C MET A 47 8.72 8.14 -0.04
N THR A 48 9.13 7.60 1.11
CA THR A 48 10.37 6.83 1.27
C THR A 48 10.25 5.45 0.58
N PRO A 49 11.38 4.83 0.19
CA PRO A 49 11.37 3.48 -0.38
C PRO A 49 10.70 2.44 0.53
N ASP A 50 10.95 2.51 1.84
CA ASP A 50 10.37 1.59 2.82
C ASP A 50 8.84 1.69 2.87
N HIS A 51 8.30 2.92 2.86
CA HIS A 51 6.85 3.12 2.80
C HIS A 51 6.27 2.69 1.46
N GLY A 52 7.01 2.87 0.36
CA GLY A 52 6.62 2.39 -0.96
C GLY A 52 6.46 0.87 -0.98
N ASP A 53 7.41 0.13 -0.42
CA ASP A 53 7.36 -1.32 -0.29
C ASP A 53 6.18 -1.76 0.60
N VAL A 54 5.95 -1.08 1.73
CA VAL A 54 4.81 -1.39 2.63
C VAL A 54 3.48 -1.11 1.93
N LEU A 55 3.32 0.02 1.25
CA LEU A 55 2.11 0.35 0.52
C LEU A 55 1.84 -0.66 -0.60
N LEU A 56 2.88 -1.12 -1.30
CA LEU A 56 2.74 -2.13 -2.34
C LEU A 56 2.17 -3.45 -1.79
N LYS A 57 2.51 -3.85 -0.55
CA LYS A 57 1.87 -5.01 0.11
C LYS A 57 0.37 -4.81 0.29
N TYR A 58 -0.07 -3.64 0.74
CA TYR A 58 -1.51 -3.32 0.84
C TYR A 58 -2.19 -3.29 -0.52
N VAL A 59 -1.51 -2.78 -1.56
CA VAL A 59 -2.05 -2.80 -2.93
C VAL A 59 -2.30 -4.23 -3.39
N TYR A 60 -1.33 -5.14 -3.25
CA TYR A 60 -1.51 -6.55 -3.60
C TYR A 60 -2.61 -7.21 -2.76
N LYS A 61 -2.64 -6.94 -1.44
CA LYS A 61 -3.71 -7.43 -0.55
C LYS A 61 -5.10 -6.97 -1.00
N GLY A 62 -5.24 -5.71 -1.41
CA GLY A 62 -6.49 -5.17 -1.92
C GLY A 62 -6.89 -5.73 -3.29
N LEU A 63 -5.93 -6.24 -4.07
CA LEU A 63 -6.18 -6.89 -5.37
C LEU A 63 -6.57 -8.37 -5.22
N GLU A 64 -6.42 -8.98 -4.04
CA GLU A 64 -6.86 -10.37 -3.78
C GLU A 64 -8.38 -10.52 -3.92
N THR A 65 -9.14 -9.47 -3.60
CA THR A 65 -10.60 -9.45 -3.69
C THR A 65 -11.06 -8.29 -4.58
N PRO A 66 -11.58 -8.58 -5.79
CA PRO A 66 -12.09 -7.55 -6.68
C PRO A 66 -13.18 -6.70 -6.01
N SER A 67 -13.05 -5.38 -6.13
CA SER A 67 -13.99 -4.38 -5.61
C SER A 67 -13.92 -3.09 -6.43
N ASP A 68 -14.74 -2.09 -6.10
CA ASP A 68 -14.81 -0.80 -6.81
C ASP A 68 -13.47 -0.04 -6.86
N ARG A 69 -12.55 -0.35 -5.93
CA ARG A 69 -11.21 0.25 -5.87
C ARG A 69 -10.14 -0.44 -6.73
N THR A 70 -10.47 -1.56 -7.38
CA THR A 70 -9.51 -2.38 -8.16
C THR A 70 -8.78 -1.56 -9.22
N ALA A 71 -9.50 -0.73 -9.98
CA ALA A 71 -8.90 0.11 -11.01
C ALA A 71 -7.86 1.10 -10.42
N LYS A 72 -8.22 1.73 -9.29
CA LYS A 72 -7.34 2.65 -8.56
C LYS A 72 -6.12 1.93 -8.00
N LEU A 73 -6.29 0.71 -7.47
CA LEU A 73 -5.17 -0.11 -6.99
C LEU A 73 -4.17 -0.44 -8.12
N PHE A 74 -4.63 -0.74 -9.33
CA PHE A 74 -3.73 -0.92 -10.47
C PHE A 74 -2.99 0.36 -10.86
N MET A 75 -3.62 1.54 -10.76
CA MET A 75 -2.92 2.82 -10.94
C MET A 75 -1.80 2.99 -9.91
N TRP A 76 -2.09 2.76 -8.62
CA TRP A 76 -1.07 2.81 -7.57
C TRP A 76 0.05 1.80 -7.81
N GLN A 77 -0.29 0.56 -8.19
CA GLN A 77 0.69 -0.49 -8.48
C GLN A 77 1.66 -0.06 -9.58
N ALA A 78 1.14 0.43 -10.71
CA ALA A 78 1.95 0.84 -11.85
C ALA A 78 2.91 1.98 -11.48
N LYS A 79 2.41 2.98 -10.75
CA LYS A 79 3.21 4.14 -10.32
C LYS A 79 4.25 3.81 -9.25
N LEU A 80 3.91 2.93 -8.30
CA LEU A 80 4.88 2.44 -7.32
C LEU A 80 5.99 1.63 -7.99
N ALA A 81 5.65 0.78 -8.95
CA ALA A 81 6.62 0.00 -9.71
C ALA A 81 7.51 0.89 -10.59
N GLU A 82 6.97 1.96 -11.17
CA GLU A 82 7.71 2.96 -11.92
C GLU A 82 8.74 3.68 -11.03
N LYS A 83 8.36 4.14 -9.83
CA LYS A 83 9.26 4.86 -8.92
C LYS A 83 10.28 3.97 -8.22
N PHE A 84 9.83 2.83 -7.66
CA PHE A 84 10.66 1.99 -6.78
C PHE A 84 11.23 0.76 -7.48
N GLY A 85 10.90 0.57 -8.75
CA GLY A 85 11.41 -0.52 -9.60
C GLY A 85 10.85 -1.89 -9.24
N VAL A 86 11.16 -2.88 -10.08
CA VAL A 86 10.68 -4.27 -9.94
C VAL A 86 11.14 -4.93 -8.63
N GLY A 87 12.26 -4.48 -8.05
CA GLY A 87 12.76 -4.98 -6.76
C GLY A 87 11.76 -4.80 -5.62
N SER A 88 10.93 -3.75 -5.65
CA SER A 88 9.85 -3.54 -4.68
C SER A 88 8.81 -4.68 -4.73
N ILE A 89 8.39 -5.07 -5.94
CA ILE A 89 7.46 -6.19 -6.17
C ILE A 89 8.07 -7.50 -5.67
N VAL A 90 9.34 -7.78 -6.00
CA VAL A 90 10.03 -9.00 -5.56
C VAL A 90 10.07 -9.11 -4.04
N ARG A 91 10.30 -7.98 -3.33
CA ARG A 91 10.25 -7.93 -1.87
C ARG A 91 8.87 -8.23 -1.31
N VAL A 92 7.79 -7.73 -1.94
CA VAL A 92 6.41 -8.11 -1.57
C VAL A 92 6.19 -9.61 -1.71
N LEU A 93 6.58 -10.19 -2.84
CA LEU A 93 6.39 -11.62 -3.13
C LEU A 93 7.23 -12.54 -2.22
N SER A 94 8.35 -12.05 -1.71
CA SER A 94 9.30 -12.84 -0.91
C SER A 94 9.11 -12.65 0.60
N ASP A 95 8.29 -11.69 1.04
CA ASP A 95 8.14 -11.38 2.46
C ASP A 95 7.28 -12.43 3.19
N ARG A 96 7.82 -12.96 4.29
CA ARG A 96 7.12 -13.93 5.16
C ARG A 96 6.31 -13.26 6.27
N LYS A 97 6.53 -11.97 6.54
CA LYS A 97 5.80 -11.19 7.54
C LYS A 97 5.02 -10.08 6.84
N THR A 98 3.93 -10.47 6.19
CA THR A 98 3.07 -9.55 5.44
C THR A 98 1.99 -8.89 6.32
N VAL A 99 1.41 -7.80 5.80
CA VAL A 99 0.41 -6.92 6.41
C VAL A 99 -1.00 -7.51 6.47
#